data_AF-A0A4Y8Q838-F1
#
_entry.id   AF-A0A4Y8Q838-F1
#
_cell.length_a   1.000
_cell.length_b   1.000
_cell.length_c   1.000
_cell.angle_alpha   90.00
_cell.angle_beta   90.00
_cell.angle_gamma   90.00
#
_symmetry.space_group_name_H-M   'P 1'
#
loop_
_entity.id
_entity.type
_entity.pdbx_description
1 polymer ?
#
loop_
_entity_poly.entity_id
_entity_poly.type
_entity_poly.pdbx_seq_one_letter_code
_entity_poly.pdbx_strand_id
1 'polypeptide(L)'
;MKSRWIQGTLLASAVALTLAGCGQKQLGAPAPTAGNAAVQMSAMPVPTATPQQTEPTKQQLQVKAYFSDDNLSQLIEQETTISYPEAEGPYAAALAALKQPAGAGATSLFADVTFNKVTFDAAKSELTVDLSLGANAQLGAPGEDLFLQALKKTVFQFQEIQTLVVLKDGGAVESLMGHMDLPNPIKRPNSMSEESK
;
A
#
# COMPACT_ATOMS: atom_id res chain seq x y z
N MET A 1 -42.33 -16.44 7.22
CA MET A 1 -42.81 -17.48 6.28
C MET A 1 -41.84 -17.48 5.09
N LYS A 2 -40.72 -18.21 5.18
CA LYS A 2 -40.41 -19.43 4.39
C LYS A 2 -40.72 -19.32 2.89
N SER A 3 -39.67 -19.18 2.07
CA SER A 3 -39.43 -20.14 0.99
C SER A 3 -37.95 -20.16 0.60
N ARG A 4 -37.41 -21.37 0.50
CA ARG A 4 -36.03 -21.75 0.15
C ARG A 4 -36.06 -22.24 -1.30
N TRP A 5 -35.19 -21.77 -2.17
CA TRP A 5 -34.92 -22.45 -3.45
C TRP A 5 -33.44 -22.88 -3.48
N ILE A 6 -33.23 -24.15 -3.84
CA ILE A 6 -31.98 -24.93 -3.77
C ILE A 6 -31.71 -25.47 -5.20
N GLN A 7 -30.45 -25.82 -5.46
CA GLN A 7 -29.91 -26.68 -6.54
C GLN A 7 -29.70 -25.94 -7.86
N GLY A 8 -28.63 -26.07 -8.66
CA GLY A 8 -27.44 -26.94 -8.76
C GLY A 8 -26.75 -26.49 -10.07
N THR A 9 -25.48 -26.71 -10.39
CA THR A 9 -24.93 -27.97 -10.92
C THR A 9 -23.43 -27.77 -11.21
N LEU A 10 -22.66 -28.85 -11.03
CA LEU A 10 -21.29 -29.11 -11.49
C LEU A 10 -21.04 -28.75 -12.98
N LEU A 11 -19.83 -28.30 -13.31
CA LEU A 11 -19.13 -28.74 -14.52
C LEU A 11 -17.61 -28.70 -14.32
N ALA A 12 -16.99 -29.87 -14.49
CA ALA A 12 -15.56 -30.12 -14.53
C ALA A 12 -15.04 -30.07 -15.97
N SER A 13 -13.80 -29.64 -16.19
CA SER A 13 -12.87 -29.95 -17.31
C SER A 13 -11.81 -28.84 -17.40
N ALA A 14 -10.57 -29.00 -17.88
CA ALA A 14 -9.62 -30.09 -18.07
C ALA A 14 -8.32 -29.41 -18.53
N VAL A 15 -7.19 -29.92 -18.02
CA VAL A 15 -5.77 -29.77 -18.41
C VAL A 15 -5.44 -29.22 -19.82
N ALA A 16 -4.44 -28.33 -19.89
CA ALA A 16 -3.44 -28.33 -20.97
C ALA A 16 -2.07 -27.81 -20.47
N LEU A 17 -1.08 -28.71 -20.41
CA LEU A 17 0.36 -28.39 -20.30
C LEU A 17 0.91 -28.03 -21.68
N THR A 18 1.78 -27.03 -21.78
CA THR A 18 2.70 -26.88 -22.92
C THR A 18 4.13 -26.57 -22.46
N LEU A 19 5.06 -27.21 -23.17
CA LEU A 19 6.49 -27.35 -22.89
C LEU A 19 7.34 -26.21 -23.48
N ALA A 20 8.50 -26.01 -22.84
CA ALA A 20 9.85 -25.77 -23.37
C ALA A 20 10.12 -24.62 -24.37
N GLY A 21 11.04 -23.74 -23.97
CA GLY A 21 11.89 -22.97 -24.88
C GLY A 21 13.31 -22.81 -24.30
N CYS A 22 14.29 -23.51 -24.89
CA CYS A 22 15.73 -23.34 -24.68
C CYS A 22 16.41 -23.07 -26.03
N GLY A 23 17.48 -22.27 -26.03
CA GLY A 23 18.42 -22.09 -27.15
C GLY A 23 18.51 -20.62 -27.63
N GLN A 24 19.66 -20.02 -27.92
CA GLN A 24 21.01 -20.55 -28.14
C GLN A 24 21.99 -19.37 -28.12
N LYS A 25 23.09 -19.44 -27.34
CA LYS A 25 24.16 -18.44 -27.32
C LYS A 25 25.37 -19.04 -28.06
N GLN A 26 25.64 -18.56 -29.27
CA GLN A 26 26.82 -18.95 -30.04
C GLN A 26 28.02 -18.06 -29.69
N LEU A 27 29.09 -18.70 -29.24
CA LEU A 27 30.44 -18.17 -29.14
C LEU A 27 31.17 -18.37 -30.48
N GLY A 28 31.95 -17.38 -30.90
CA GLY A 28 32.91 -17.52 -31.99
C GLY A 28 33.81 -16.29 -32.10
N ALA A 29 35.10 -16.47 -31.84
CA ALA A 29 36.23 -15.61 -32.21
C ALA A 29 37.25 -16.51 -32.96
N PRO A 30 38.41 -16.05 -33.52
CA PRO A 30 38.93 -14.69 -33.79
C PRO A 30 39.57 -14.46 -35.22
N ALA A 31 39.78 -13.17 -35.60
CA ALA A 31 40.87 -12.50 -36.39
C ALA A 31 41.49 -13.10 -37.70
N PRO A 32 42.40 -12.41 -38.47
CA PRO A 32 42.70 -10.97 -38.73
C PRO A 32 42.83 -10.63 -40.27
N THR A 33 43.06 -9.35 -40.65
CA THR A 33 44.06 -8.86 -41.68
C THR A 33 43.82 -7.38 -42.08
N ALA A 34 44.93 -6.66 -42.27
CA ALA A 34 45.06 -5.23 -42.57
C ALA A 34 44.86 -4.85 -44.06
N GLY A 35 44.46 -3.59 -44.33
CA GLY A 35 44.47 -2.96 -45.66
C GLY A 35 43.96 -1.52 -45.63
N ASN A 36 44.70 -0.59 -46.26
CA ASN A 36 44.57 0.87 -46.18
C ASN A 36 43.69 1.48 -47.29
N ALA A 37 43.13 2.67 -47.01
CA ALA A 37 42.60 3.72 -47.89
C ALA A 37 41.29 3.51 -48.70
N ALA A 38 40.24 4.29 -48.36
CA ALA A 38 39.65 5.34 -49.22
C ALA A 38 38.34 5.89 -48.58
N VAL A 39 38.18 7.21 -48.67
CA VAL A 39 37.06 8.01 -48.16
C VAL A 39 35.77 7.68 -48.94
N GLN A 40 34.72 7.27 -48.24
CA GLN A 40 33.35 7.38 -48.73
C GLN A 40 32.43 7.91 -47.64
N MET A 41 32.05 9.18 -47.81
CA MET A 41 31.07 9.87 -47.01
C MET A 41 29.71 9.20 -47.29
N SER A 42 29.19 8.45 -46.33
CA SER A 42 27.85 7.87 -46.36
C SER A 42 27.19 8.25 -45.04
N ALA A 43 26.28 9.23 -45.11
CA ALA A 43 25.51 9.68 -43.96
C ALA A 43 24.75 8.49 -43.37
N MET A 44 25.11 8.10 -42.15
CA MET A 44 24.30 7.19 -41.35
C MET A 44 23.06 7.97 -40.89
N PRO A 45 21.84 7.40 -40.96
CA PRO A 45 20.71 7.97 -40.27
C PRO A 45 21.03 7.97 -38.77
N VAL A 46 21.11 9.15 -38.17
CA VAL A 46 21.09 9.31 -36.72
C VAL A 46 19.84 8.59 -36.19
N PRO A 47 19.96 7.61 -35.29
CA PRO A 47 18.78 7.11 -34.60
C PRO A 47 18.28 8.27 -33.74
N THR A 48 17.11 8.80 -34.11
CA THR A 48 16.33 9.69 -33.23
C THR A 48 16.16 8.95 -31.92
N ALA A 49 16.87 9.39 -30.89
CA ALA A 49 16.65 8.92 -29.54
C ALA A 49 15.25 9.36 -29.14
N THR A 50 14.30 8.43 -29.23
CA THR A 50 13.03 8.54 -28.53
C THR A 50 13.38 8.82 -27.06
N PRO A 51 12.87 9.91 -26.45
CA PRO A 51 13.10 10.12 -25.03
C PRO A 51 12.53 8.92 -24.28
N GLN A 52 13.41 8.12 -23.72
CA GLN A 52 13.05 7.04 -22.82
C GLN A 52 12.40 7.71 -21.62
N GLN A 53 11.07 7.65 -21.58
CA GLN A 53 10.27 8.07 -20.44
C GLN A 53 10.83 7.31 -19.24
N THR A 54 11.58 8.04 -18.41
CA THR A 54 12.17 7.48 -17.21
C THR A 54 11.01 7.28 -16.25
N GLU A 55 10.53 6.04 -16.13
CA GLU A 55 9.56 5.73 -15.09
C GLU A 55 10.18 6.11 -13.74
N PRO A 56 9.44 6.82 -12.87
CA PRO A 56 9.96 7.20 -11.57
C PRO A 56 10.38 5.95 -10.81
N THR A 57 11.61 5.96 -10.28
CA THR A 57 12.14 4.84 -9.50
C THR A 57 11.26 4.65 -8.26
N LYS A 58 10.63 3.48 -8.17
CA LYS A 58 9.82 3.11 -7.01
C LYS A 58 10.70 2.43 -5.97
N GLN A 59 10.56 2.87 -4.72
CA GLN A 59 11.14 2.20 -3.57
C GLN A 59 10.21 1.08 -3.09
N GLN A 60 10.75 0.14 -2.33
CA GLN A 60 9.97 -0.90 -1.64
C GLN A 60 10.32 -0.89 -0.15
N LEU A 61 9.31 -1.10 0.69
CA LEU A 61 9.47 -1.17 2.14
C LEU A 61 8.52 -2.21 2.71
N GLN A 62 9.00 -3.01 3.65
CA GLN A 62 8.15 -3.90 4.42
C GLN A 62 7.53 -3.13 5.59
N VAL A 63 6.22 -3.22 5.71
CA VAL A 63 5.41 -2.52 6.72
C VAL A 63 4.44 -3.47 7.39
N LYS A 64 3.94 -3.07 8.56
CA LYS A 64 2.88 -3.80 9.26
C LYS A 64 1.54 -3.16 8.90
N ALA A 65 0.61 -3.98 8.43
CA ALA A 65 -0.79 -3.64 8.24
C ALA A 65 -1.62 -4.34 9.32
N TYR A 66 -2.66 -3.68 9.82
CA TYR A 66 -3.47 -4.17 10.92
C TYR A 66 -4.92 -4.28 10.48
N PHE A 67 -5.46 -5.49 10.61
CA PHE A 67 -6.82 -5.86 10.23
C PHE A 67 -7.59 -6.29 11.47
N SER A 68 -8.91 -6.35 11.41
CA SER A 68 -9.70 -6.94 12.49
C SER A 68 -9.92 -8.43 12.27
N ASP A 69 -10.15 -9.19 13.33
CA ASP A 69 -10.84 -10.47 13.22
C ASP A 69 -12.31 -10.29 12.81
N ASP A 70 -12.98 -11.40 12.48
CA ASP A 70 -14.39 -11.41 12.03
C ASP A 70 -15.38 -10.89 13.08
N ASN A 71 -14.96 -10.80 14.35
CA ASN A 71 -15.81 -10.38 15.47
C ASN A 71 -15.63 -8.92 15.89
N LEU A 72 -14.75 -8.15 15.23
CA LEU A 72 -14.38 -6.79 15.65
C LEU A 72 -13.88 -6.75 17.11
N SER A 73 -13.09 -7.76 17.50
CA SER A 73 -12.63 -7.94 18.88
C SER A 73 -11.14 -7.67 19.07
N GLN A 74 -10.33 -7.88 18.02
CA GLN A 74 -8.88 -7.75 18.10
C GLN A 74 -8.24 -7.42 16.75
N LEU A 75 -7.05 -6.83 16.81
CA LEU A 75 -6.23 -6.59 15.63
C LEU A 75 -5.35 -7.80 15.29
N ILE A 76 -5.35 -8.15 14.00
CA ILE A 76 -4.47 -9.10 13.35
C ILE A 76 -3.40 -8.32 12.59
N GLU A 77 -2.15 -8.45 13.02
CA GLU A 77 -0.99 -7.87 12.35
C GLU A 77 -0.58 -8.73 11.14
N GLN A 78 -0.30 -8.10 10.00
CA GLN A 78 0.23 -8.74 8.81
C GLN A 78 1.37 -7.91 8.23
N GLU A 79 2.49 -8.55 7.92
CA GLU A 79 3.57 -7.89 7.19
C GLU A 79 3.27 -7.86 5.69
N THR A 80 3.48 -6.72 5.07
CA THR A 80 3.29 -6.55 3.62
C THR A 80 4.37 -5.65 3.05
N THR A 81 4.69 -5.86 1.77
CA THR A 81 5.63 -5.01 1.05
C THR A 81 4.84 -3.94 0.31
N ILE A 82 5.09 -2.67 0.64
CA ILE A 82 4.55 -1.53 -0.10
C ILE A 82 5.58 -1.04 -1.12
N SER A 83 5.08 -0.44 -2.20
CA SER A 83 5.91 0.25 -3.19
C SER A 83 5.43 1.69 -3.35
N TYR A 84 6.36 2.64 -3.36
CA TYR A 84 6.04 4.07 -3.38
C TYR A 84 7.09 4.86 -4.17
N PRO A 85 6.70 5.99 -4.79
CA PRO A 85 7.66 6.94 -5.35
C PRO A 85 8.47 7.57 -4.22
N GLU A 86 9.80 7.64 -4.37
CA GLU A 86 10.68 8.22 -3.35
C GLU A 86 10.25 9.63 -2.92
N ALA A 87 9.82 10.46 -3.89
CA ALA A 87 9.39 11.83 -3.65
C ALA A 87 8.10 11.96 -2.83
N GLU A 88 7.25 10.93 -2.80
CA GLU A 88 5.98 10.93 -2.04
C GLU A 88 6.13 10.31 -0.64
N GLY A 89 7.22 9.56 -0.42
CA GLY A 89 7.47 8.84 0.82
C GLY A 89 6.51 7.65 1.03
N PRO A 90 6.71 6.89 2.13
CA PRO A 90 6.02 5.61 2.34
C PRO A 90 4.60 5.74 2.92
N TYR A 91 4.25 6.90 3.51
CA TYR A 91 3.13 7.00 4.44
C TYR A 91 1.76 6.75 3.80
N ALA A 92 1.51 7.33 2.63
CA ALA A 92 0.25 7.10 1.91
C ALA A 92 0.12 5.64 1.47
N ALA A 93 1.22 5.03 1.02
CA ALA A 93 1.25 3.63 0.64
C ALA A 93 1.04 2.68 1.84
N ALA A 94 1.59 3.01 3.01
CA ALA A 94 1.37 2.26 4.24
C ALA A 94 -0.09 2.32 4.69
N LEU A 95 -0.73 3.49 4.62
CA LEU A 95 -2.16 3.64 4.91
C LEU A 95 -3.03 2.90 3.88
N ALA A 96 -2.67 2.95 2.60
CA ALA A 96 -3.35 2.19 1.55
C ALA A 96 -3.24 0.66 1.74
N ALA A 97 -2.19 0.19 2.42
CA ALA A 97 -2.04 -1.23 2.77
C ALA A 97 -3.15 -1.72 3.72
N LEU A 98 -3.69 -0.85 4.57
CA LEU A 98 -4.80 -1.19 5.47
C LEU A 98 -6.11 -1.50 4.74
N LYS A 99 -6.24 -1.04 3.50
CA LYS A 99 -7.41 -1.28 2.63
C LYS A 99 -7.33 -2.58 1.85
N GLN A 100 -6.15 -3.19 1.78
CA GLN A 100 -5.94 -4.39 0.97
C GLN A 100 -6.80 -5.54 1.49
N PRO A 101 -7.21 -6.47 0.62
CA PRO A 101 -7.94 -7.65 1.06
C PRO A 101 -7.09 -8.41 2.07
N ALA A 102 -7.66 -8.60 3.25
CA ALA A 102 -7.04 -9.38 4.30
C ALA A 102 -7.24 -10.88 4.00
N GLY A 103 -6.26 -11.71 4.36
CA GLY A 103 -6.38 -13.17 4.24
C GLY A 103 -7.56 -13.74 5.04
N ALA A 104 -7.81 -15.05 4.94
CA ALA A 104 -8.91 -15.71 5.64
C ALA A 104 -8.90 -15.43 7.15
N GLY A 105 -10.05 -15.04 7.71
CA GLY A 105 -10.22 -14.71 9.14
C GLY A 105 -9.78 -13.30 9.53
N ALA A 106 -9.48 -12.44 8.54
CA ALA A 106 -9.18 -11.04 8.76
C ALA A 106 -10.06 -10.16 7.87
N THR A 107 -10.44 -8.99 8.39
CA THR A 107 -11.32 -8.01 7.75
C THR A 107 -10.69 -6.62 7.82
N SER A 108 -10.69 -5.90 6.70
CA SER A 108 -10.21 -4.52 6.66
C SER A 108 -11.20 -3.55 7.30
N LEU A 109 -10.71 -2.81 8.30
CA LEU A 109 -11.42 -1.69 8.94
C LEU A 109 -11.47 -0.44 8.04
N PHE A 110 -10.67 -0.42 6.96
CA PHE A 110 -10.47 0.73 6.07
C PHE A 110 -11.02 0.48 4.66
N ALA A 111 -11.75 -0.61 4.45
CA ALA A 111 -12.27 -1.01 3.14
C ALA A 111 -13.07 0.12 2.47
N ASP A 112 -13.89 0.83 3.24
CA ASP A 112 -14.74 1.94 2.78
C ASP A 112 -14.23 3.31 3.29
N VAL A 113 -12.91 3.49 3.37
CA VAL A 113 -12.27 4.77 3.75
C VAL A 113 -11.47 5.33 2.60
N THR A 114 -11.63 6.61 2.31
CA THR A 114 -10.80 7.32 1.33
C THR A 114 -9.78 8.17 2.05
N PHE A 115 -8.50 8.04 1.69
CA PHE A 115 -7.44 8.95 2.15
C PHE A 115 -7.28 10.05 1.12
N ASN A 116 -7.79 11.24 1.42
CA ASN A 116 -7.79 12.36 0.46
C ASN A 116 -6.41 13.02 0.40
N LYS A 117 -5.73 13.13 1.55
CA LYS A 117 -4.41 13.74 1.64
C LYS A 117 -3.61 13.14 2.79
N VAL A 118 -2.33 12.90 2.53
CA VAL A 118 -1.36 12.48 3.53
C VAL A 118 -0.16 13.40 3.40
N THR A 119 0.26 14.05 4.49
CA THR A 119 1.35 15.03 4.46
C THR A 119 2.18 14.92 5.71
N PHE A 120 3.49 14.78 5.53
CA PHE A 120 4.45 14.75 6.62
C PHE A 120 5.18 16.09 6.74
N ASP A 121 5.15 16.68 7.94
CA ASP A 121 5.92 17.86 8.31
C ASP A 121 7.13 17.41 9.15
N ALA A 122 8.30 17.36 8.52
CA ALA A 122 9.54 16.93 9.16
C ALA A 122 10.00 17.87 10.28
N ALA A 123 9.67 19.17 10.22
CA ALA A 123 10.06 20.13 11.26
C ALA A 123 9.28 19.91 12.56
N LYS A 124 8.05 19.39 12.46
CA LYS A 124 7.20 19.05 13.60
C LYS A 124 7.18 17.56 13.95
N SER A 125 7.76 16.71 13.10
CA SER A 125 7.61 15.25 13.20
C SER A 125 6.14 14.83 13.21
N GLU A 126 5.33 15.45 12.34
CA GLU A 126 3.87 15.34 12.34
C GLU A 126 3.36 14.77 11.02
N LEU A 127 2.49 13.76 11.09
CA LEU A 127 1.75 13.27 9.93
C LEU A 127 0.31 13.78 10.00
N THR A 128 -0.12 14.51 8.96
CA THR A 128 -1.52 14.86 8.75
C THR A 128 -2.17 13.88 7.78
N VAL A 129 -3.28 13.29 8.18
CA VAL A 129 -4.09 12.36 7.37
C VAL A 129 -5.50 12.92 7.27
N ASP A 130 -5.88 13.34 6.07
CA ASP A 130 -7.25 13.68 5.73
C ASP A 130 -7.96 12.48 5.13
N LEU A 131 -9.12 12.13 5.69
CA LEU A 131 -9.90 10.99 5.26
C LEU A 131 -11.39 11.29 5.15
N SER A 132 -12.07 10.44 4.38
CA SER A 132 -13.53 10.40 4.27
C SER A 132 -14.00 8.99 4.58
N LEU A 133 -15.09 8.89 5.33
CA LEU A 133 -15.73 7.61 5.68
C LEU A 133 -16.91 7.37 4.74
N GLY A 134 -16.91 6.22 4.06
CA GLY A 134 -18.03 5.77 3.24
C GLY A 134 -19.21 5.28 4.09
N ALA A 135 -20.29 4.91 3.42
CA ALA A 135 -21.54 4.50 4.09
C ALA A 135 -21.38 3.23 4.94
N ASN A 136 -20.43 2.35 4.59
CA ASN A 136 -20.18 1.09 5.30
C ASN A 136 -19.09 1.21 6.36
N ALA A 137 -18.50 2.40 6.54
CA ALA A 137 -17.46 2.64 7.54
C ALA A 137 -18.03 2.92 8.95
N GLN A 138 -19.30 2.58 9.22
CA GLN A 138 -19.89 2.62 10.56
C GLN A 138 -19.63 1.31 11.29
N LEU A 139 -18.53 1.28 12.04
CA LEU A 139 -18.04 0.06 12.71
C LEU A 139 -18.54 -0.08 14.16
N GLY A 140 -19.32 0.89 14.65
CA GLY A 140 -19.73 0.98 16.06
C GLY A 140 -18.54 1.28 16.98
N ALA A 141 -18.79 1.34 18.30
CA ALA A 141 -17.74 1.68 19.27
C ALA A 141 -16.55 0.70 19.28
N PRO A 142 -16.73 -0.63 19.31
CA PRO A 142 -15.60 -1.56 19.28
C PRO A 142 -14.78 -1.46 17.99
N GLY A 143 -15.46 -1.27 16.87
CA GLY A 143 -14.80 -1.14 15.58
C GLY A 143 -14.08 0.20 15.40
N GLU A 144 -14.61 1.30 15.94
CA GLU A 144 -13.92 2.60 15.95
C GLU A 144 -12.65 2.56 16.81
N ASP A 145 -12.68 1.87 17.95
CA ASP A 145 -11.49 1.67 18.78
C ASP A 145 -10.39 0.90 18.01
N LEU A 146 -10.74 -0.25 17.41
CA LEU A 146 -9.81 -1.02 16.58
C LEU A 146 -9.31 -0.22 15.37
N PHE A 147 -10.17 0.59 14.75
CA PHE A 147 -9.81 1.48 13.64
C PHE A 147 -8.72 2.47 14.06
N LEU A 148 -8.92 3.16 15.18
CA LEU A 148 -7.95 4.11 15.72
C LEU A 148 -6.66 3.42 16.16
N GLN A 149 -6.75 2.23 16.76
CA GLN A 149 -5.57 1.43 17.09
C GLN A 149 -4.77 1.05 15.83
N ALA A 150 -5.43 0.52 14.80
CA ALA A 150 -4.80 0.15 13.54
C ALA A 150 -4.13 1.35 12.87
N LEU A 151 -4.81 2.51 12.83
CA LEU A 151 -4.26 3.75 12.30
C LEU A 151 -3.00 4.18 13.08
N LYS A 152 -3.08 4.24 14.41
CA LYS A 152 -1.96 4.60 15.30
C LYS A 152 -0.77 3.66 15.10
N LYS A 153 -0.98 2.34 15.12
CA LYS A 153 0.09 1.35 14.99
C LYS A 153 0.76 1.40 13.62
N THR A 154 -0.01 1.68 12.57
CA THR A 154 0.53 1.85 11.20
C THR A 154 1.36 3.12 11.06
N VAL A 155 0.89 4.23 11.64
CA VAL A 155 1.58 5.53 11.54
C VAL A 155 2.83 5.55 12.43
N PHE A 156 2.72 5.11 13.68
CA PHE A 156 3.83 5.21 14.63
C PHE A 156 4.90 4.12 14.48
N GLN A 157 4.75 3.19 13.54
CA GLN A 157 5.86 2.31 13.16
C GLN A 157 7.03 3.08 12.51
N PHE A 158 6.74 4.26 11.94
CA PHE A 158 7.74 5.18 11.39
C PHE A 158 8.26 6.06 12.52
N GLN A 159 9.52 5.88 12.92
CA GLN A 159 10.12 6.49 14.12
C GLN A 159 10.23 8.02 14.05
N GLU A 160 10.23 8.56 12.85
CA GLU A 160 10.25 9.98 12.56
C GLU A 160 8.90 10.67 12.79
N ILE A 161 7.80 9.91 12.93
CA ILE A 161 6.47 10.46 13.21
C ILE A 161 6.20 10.41 14.73
N GLN A 162 6.07 11.58 15.34
CA GLN A 162 5.81 11.73 16.78
C GLN A 162 4.38 12.17 17.08
N THR A 163 3.72 12.82 16.12
CA THR A 163 2.31 13.22 16.21
C THR A 163 1.54 12.87 14.95
N LEU A 164 0.25 12.59 15.12
CA LEU A 164 -0.71 12.30 14.06
C LEU A 164 -1.89 13.24 14.18
N VAL A 165 -2.14 14.01 13.12
CA VAL A 165 -3.34 14.84 12.95
C VAL A 165 -4.28 14.09 12.02
N VAL A 166 -5.50 13.82 12.48
CA VAL A 166 -6.54 13.18 11.66
C VAL A 166 -7.63 14.20 11.37
N LEU A 167 -7.94 14.37 10.08
CA LEU A 167 -8.99 15.25 9.59
C LEU A 167 -10.06 14.41 8.89
N LYS A 168 -11.32 14.83 9.01
CA LYS A 168 -12.45 14.26 8.29
C LYS A 168 -12.97 15.30 7.31
N ASP A 169 -12.92 14.98 6.02
CA ASP A 169 -13.39 15.85 4.93
C ASP A 169 -12.79 17.27 4.99
N GLY A 170 -11.50 17.37 5.32
CA GLY A 170 -10.74 18.62 5.46
C GLY A 170 -10.82 19.28 6.84
N GLY A 171 -11.67 18.79 7.74
CA GLY A 171 -11.96 19.40 9.04
C GLY A 171 -11.45 18.60 10.24
N ALA A 172 -11.06 19.31 11.30
CA ALA A 172 -10.87 18.68 12.60
C ALA A 172 -12.23 18.28 13.19
N VAL A 173 -12.30 17.07 13.75
CA VAL A 173 -13.51 16.54 14.38
C VAL A 173 -13.17 15.98 15.76
N GLU A 174 -14.16 15.97 16.67
CA GLU A 174 -13.99 15.42 18.01
C GLU A 174 -14.09 13.88 18.03
N SER A 175 -14.68 13.29 16.99
CA SER A 175 -14.81 11.85 16.82
C SER A 175 -14.98 11.50 15.33
N LEU A 176 -14.50 10.33 14.89
CA LEU A 176 -14.64 9.92 13.49
C LEU A 176 -16.03 9.32 13.22
N MET A 177 -16.50 8.46 14.14
CA MET A 177 -17.76 7.71 14.04
C MET A 177 -18.72 7.99 15.20
N GLY A 178 -18.32 8.81 16.17
CA GLY A 178 -19.17 9.29 17.27
C GLY A 178 -19.06 8.49 18.56
N HIS A 179 -18.11 7.57 18.69
CA HIS A 179 -17.93 6.76 19.90
C HIS A 179 -16.62 7.04 20.63
N MET A 180 -15.57 7.42 19.92
CA MET A 180 -14.23 7.66 20.50
C MET A 180 -13.83 9.12 20.37
N ASP A 181 -13.25 9.67 21.43
CA ASP A 181 -12.57 10.97 21.37
C ASP A 181 -11.38 10.90 20.42
N LEU A 182 -11.27 11.90 19.55
CA LEU A 182 -10.19 12.07 18.60
C LEU A 182 -9.32 13.26 19.02
N PRO A 183 -8.28 13.05 19.84
CA PRO A 183 -7.37 14.13 20.19
C PRO A 183 -6.63 14.61 18.95
N ASN A 184 -6.51 15.93 18.79
CA ASN A 184 -5.84 16.54 17.66
C ASN A 184 -4.75 17.52 18.15
N PRO A 185 -3.45 17.17 18.08
CA PRO A 185 -2.88 15.94 17.52
C PRO A 185 -2.90 14.73 18.48
N ILE A 186 -2.96 13.53 17.92
CA ILE A 186 -2.67 12.26 18.61
C ILE A 186 -1.15 12.16 18.79
N LYS A 187 -0.70 11.98 20.03
CA LYS A 187 0.73 11.78 20.33
C LYS A 187 1.10 10.30 20.23
N ARG A 188 2.33 10.01 19.80
CA ARG A 188 2.91 8.67 19.90
C ARG A 188 2.74 8.15 21.34
N PRO A 189 2.22 6.93 21.52
CA PRO A 189 2.17 6.31 22.83
C PRO A 189 3.58 6.19 23.39
N ASN A 190 3.83 6.75 24.57
CA ASN A 190 5.05 6.40 25.30
C ASN A 190 4.91 4.97 25.79
N SER A 191 5.97 4.17 25.66
CA SER A 191 6.02 2.76 26.06
C SER A 191 5.77 2.48 27.55
N MET A 192 5.36 3.48 28.34
CA MET A 192 5.06 3.38 29.77
C MET A 192 3.60 3.63 30.15
N SER A 193 2.68 3.88 29.20
CA SER A 193 1.30 4.27 29.53
C SER A 193 0.19 3.29 29.10
N GLU A 194 0.50 2.17 28.42
CA GLU A 194 -0.55 1.25 27.92
C GLU A 194 -0.69 -0.08 28.69
N GLU A 195 0.06 -0.31 29.78
CA GLU A 195 -0.08 -1.52 30.63
C GLU A 195 -0.70 -1.22 32.02
N SER A 196 -1.49 -0.16 32.13
CA SER A 196 -2.26 0.12 33.36
C SER A 196 -3.63 0.68 33.03
N LYS A 197 -4.50 -0.19 32.52
CA LYS A 197 -5.91 -0.12 32.87
C LYS A 197 -6.62 -1.45 32.69
#